data_AF-W7HPQ7-F1
#
_entry.id   AF-W7HPQ7-F1
#
_cell.length_a   1.000
_cell.length_b   1.000
_cell.length_c   1.000
_cell.angle_alpha   90.00
_cell.angle_beta   90.00
_cell.angle_gamma   90.00
#
_symmetry.space_group_name_H-M   'P 1'
#
loop_
_entity.id
_entity.type
_entity.pdbx_description
1 polymer ?
#
loop_
_entity_poly.entity_id
_entity_poly.type
_entity_poly.pdbx_seq_one_letter_code
_entity_poly.pdbx_strand_id
1 'polypeptide(L)'
;MTETYALPLPMSRKQQRLQPLVSPSYEYAYSTPPSSSSQGGLVQVPRHDSHMPSYATSSLSSSSYAGSAADEYEDGAMAADDLVSVLTDRLIGAFDPIPLDRSLALQAQTSGMLNAKTRELMELQALAQKRLGETRKNFLDGMRIAKQVKSDLEMLQKKTDTLKAKAEQRYPVEYNMARERFPGPADYEY
;
A
#
# COMPACT_ATOMS: atom_id res chain seq x y z
N MET A 1 83.05 -17.63 19.66
CA MET A 1 83.14 -18.56 18.50
C MET A 1 81.76 -19.13 18.28
N THR A 2 81.40 -19.25 17.01
CA THR A 2 80.20 -19.80 16.36
C THR A 2 79.68 -21.08 17.04
N GLU A 3 78.39 -21.47 17.02
CA GLU A 3 77.45 -21.68 15.90
C GLU A 3 76.14 -22.26 16.54
N THR A 4 74.87 -22.05 16.12
CA THR A 4 74.12 -22.87 15.14
C THR A 4 72.56 -22.69 15.22
N TYR A 5 71.89 -22.74 14.04
CA TYR A 5 70.49 -23.11 13.66
C TYR A 5 69.25 -22.33 14.18
N ALA A 6 68.54 -21.57 13.31
CA ALA A 6 67.39 -21.90 12.43
C ALA A 6 66.04 -22.11 13.17
N LEU A 7 64.97 -21.33 12.95
CA LEU A 7 64.01 -21.39 11.82
C LEU A 7 63.18 -20.07 11.67
N PRO A 8 62.74 -19.68 10.46
CA PRO A 8 61.77 -18.60 10.24
C PRO A 8 60.31 -19.09 10.31
N LEU A 9 59.47 -18.41 11.11
CA LEU A 9 58.01 -18.58 11.07
C LEU A 9 57.43 -17.83 9.84
N PRO A 10 56.58 -18.45 9.01
CA PRO A 10 55.92 -17.77 7.91
C PRO A 10 54.77 -16.90 8.46
N MET A 11 54.97 -15.58 8.51
CA MET A 11 53.86 -14.64 8.72
C MET A 11 53.03 -14.58 7.44
N SER A 12 51.78 -15.06 7.54
CA SER A 12 50.77 -14.97 6.49
C SER A 12 50.51 -13.51 6.15
N ARG A 13 50.99 -13.10 4.97
CA ARG A 13 50.85 -11.74 4.44
C ARG A 13 49.44 -11.57 3.86
N LYS A 14 48.44 -11.35 4.71
CA LYS A 14 47.21 -10.70 4.25
C LYS A 14 47.47 -9.20 4.19
N GLN A 15 47.53 -8.70 2.96
CA GLN A 15 47.55 -7.27 2.64
C GLN A 15 46.35 -6.60 3.32
N GLN A 16 46.57 -5.95 4.47
CA GLN A 16 45.64 -4.97 4.99
C GLN A 16 45.78 -3.71 4.12
N ARG A 17 44.88 -3.59 3.14
CA ARG A 17 44.53 -2.29 2.59
C ARG A 17 44.04 -1.42 3.75
N LEU A 18 44.82 -0.41 4.10
CA LEU A 18 44.37 0.70 4.92
C LEU A 18 43.21 1.38 4.19
N GLN A 19 42.00 1.24 4.73
CA GLN A 19 40.88 2.11 4.38
C GLN A 19 40.69 3.11 5.53
N PRO A 20 40.43 4.40 5.22
CA PRO A 20 40.27 5.41 6.26
C PRO A 20 38.98 5.15 7.04
N LEU A 21 39.10 5.29 8.36
CA LEU A 21 38.04 5.16 9.34
C LEU A 21 37.06 6.33 9.15
N VAL A 22 35.92 6.06 8.51
CA VAL A 22 34.79 6.99 8.47
C VAL A 22 33.97 6.77 9.74
N SER A 23 34.01 7.76 10.63
CA SER A 23 33.20 7.83 11.84
C SER A 23 31.70 7.76 11.48
N PRO A 24 30.88 6.91 12.11
CA PRO A 24 29.45 6.99 11.92
C PRO A 24 28.94 8.20 12.72
N SER A 25 28.65 9.30 12.01
CA SER A 25 27.76 10.34 12.53
C SER A 25 26.41 9.70 12.78
N TYR A 26 26.04 9.58 14.05
CA TYR A 26 24.69 9.25 14.48
C TYR A 26 23.77 10.42 14.14
N GLU A 27 23.31 10.46 12.90
CA GLU A 27 22.14 11.24 12.52
C GLU A 27 20.92 10.57 13.15
N TYR A 28 20.36 11.24 14.16
CA TYR A 28 19.00 10.98 14.61
C TYR A 28 18.07 11.27 13.44
N ALA A 29 17.73 10.23 12.68
CA ALA A 29 16.64 10.25 11.73
C ALA A 29 15.33 10.39 12.52
N TYR A 30 14.93 11.64 12.80
CA TYR A 30 13.53 11.93 13.04
C TYR A 30 12.78 11.51 11.76
N SER A 31 12.05 10.40 11.84
CA SER A 31 11.02 10.06 10.85
C SER A 31 9.94 11.14 10.90
N THR A 32 10.17 12.25 10.21
CA THR A 32 9.11 13.17 9.85
C THR A 32 8.19 12.45 8.87
N PRO A 33 6.87 12.33 9.14
CA PRO A 33 5.93 11.89 8.12
C PRO A 33 6.04 12.85 6.93
N PRO A 34 5.85 12.40 5.68
CA PRO A 34 5.95 13.28 4.52
C PRO A 34 4.96 14.43 4.68
N SER A 35 5.49 15.63 4.87
CA SER A 35 4.76 16.88 4.79
C SER A 35 4.16 16.99 3.40
N SER A 36 2.85 16.83 3.26
CA SER A 36 2.15 17.24 2.04
C SER A 36 2.20 18.77 1.99
N SER A 37 3.20 19.32 1.33
CA SER A 37 3.23 20.73 0.97
C SER A 37 2.07 21.01 0.02
N SER A 38 1.00 21.56 0.58
CA SER A 38 -0.06 22.26 -0.12
C SER A 38 0.54 23.48 -0.83
N GLN A 39 1.00 23.28 -2.07
CA GLN A 39 1.17 24.37 -3.01
C GLN A 39 -0.04 24.35 -3.93
N GLY A 40 -0.85 25.41 -3.83
CA GLY A 40 -2.10 25.56 -4.53
C GLY A 40 -1.93 25.44 -6.04
N GLY A 41 -2.46 24.36 -6.58
CA GLY A 41 -2.93 24.25 -7.95
C GLY A 41 -4.37 23.79 -7.88
N LEU A 42 -5.30 24.63 -8.31
CA LEU A 42 -6.71 24.31 -8.43
C LEU A 42 -6.87 23.16 -9.44
N VAL A 43 -6.92 21.92 -8.96
CA VAL A 43 -7.39 20.79 -9.77
C VAL A 43 -8.91 20.72 -9.55
N GLN A 44 -9.66 21.17 -10.55
CA GLN A 44 -11.09 20.93 -10.63
C GLN A 44 -11.34 19.42 -10.65
N VAL A 45 -11.94 18.90 -9.59
CA VAL A 45 -12.52 17.56 -9.56
C VAL A 45 -13.74 17.57 -10.48
N PRO A 46 -13.83 16.73 -11.53
CA PRO A 46 -15.10 16.50 -12.20
C PRO A 46 -16.02 15.79 -11.20
N ARG A 47 -17.06 16.49 -10.73
CA ARG A 47 -18.18 15.85 -10.05
C ARG A 47 -18.88 14.96 -11.08
N HIS A 48 -18.60 13.66 -11.03
CA HIS A 48 -19.44 12.69 -11.70
C HIS A 48 -20.70 12.56 -10.86
N ASP A 49 -21.77 13.19 -11.33
CA ASP A 49 -23.12 12.90 -10.85
C ASP A 49 -23.36 11.39 -10.99
N SER A 50 -23.77 10.79 -9.89
CA SER A 50 -24.20 9.41 -9.79
C SER A 50 -25.46 9.20 -10.61
N HIS A 51 -25.32 8.99 -11.92
CA HIS A 51 -26.37 8.44 -12.76
C HIS A 51 -26.40 6.91 -12.58
N MET A 52 -26.97 6.51 -11.44
CA MET A 52 -27.48 5.16 -11.25
C MET A 52 -28.65 4.98 -12.25
N PRO A 53 -28.66 3.99 -13.15
CA PRO A 53 -29.82 3.75 -13.99
C PRO A 53 -30.93 3.19 -13.10
N SER A 54 -31.81 4.09 -12.66
CA SER A 54 -33.10 3.78 -12.09
C SER A 54 -33.91 2.99 -13.11
N TYR A 55 -34.09 1.70 -12.87
CA TYR A 55 -35.18 0.91 -13.47
C TYR A 55 -36.47 1.37 -12.80
N ALA A 56 -36.89 2.58 -13.17
CA ALA A 56 -38.20 3.10 -12.86
C ALA A 56 -39.23 2.24 -13.59
N THR A 57 -40.19 1.77 -12.82
CA THR A 57 -41.32 0.97 -13.24
C THR A 57 -42.25 1.84 -14.08
N SER A 58 -41.96 1.98 -15.38
CA SER A 58 -42.85 2.68 -16.30
C SER A 58 -44.01 1.75 -16.63
N SER A 59 -45.09 1.91 -15.87
CA SER A 59 -46.48 1.82 -16.29
C SER A 59 -46.76 0.92 -17.50
N LEU A 60 -47.13 -0.32 -17.22
CA LEU A 60 -47.89 -1.16 -18.14
C LEU A 60 -49.26 -0.51 -18.37
N SER A 61 -49.38 0.31 -19.40
CA SER A 61 -50.68 0.67 -19.98
C SER A 61 -50.55 1.18 -21.40
N SER A 62 -51.33 0.53 -22.27
CA SER A 62 -51.78 0.98 -23.58
C SER A 62 -50.84 0.78 -24.77
N SER A 63 -50.87 -0.43 -25.32
CA SER A 63 -50.87 -0.59 -26.78
C SER A 63 -51.96 -1.59 -27.16
N SER A 64 -53.05 -1.05 -27.69
CA SER A 64 -54.16 -1.77 -28.30
C SER A 64 -53.66 -2.67 -29.43
N TYR A 65 -53.48 -3.97 -29.17
CA TYR A 65 -53.57 -4.98 -30.22
C TYR A 65 -55.06 -5.27 -30.46
N ALA A 66 -55.75 -4.22 -30.90
CA ALA A 66 -57.09 -4.31 -31.42
C ALA A 66 -57.03 -5.10 -32.73
N GLY A 67 -57.98 -6.01 -32.88
CA GLY A 67 -57.99 -7.03 -33.93
C GLY A 67 -57.90 -6.47 -35.34
N SER A 68 -56.86 -6.87 -36.04
CA SER A 68 -56.79 -6.83 -37.50
C SER A 68 -55.91 -7.98 -37.99
N ALA A 69 -56.47 -9.19 -37.88
CA ALA A 69 -56.20 -10.32 -38.76
C ALA A 69 -57.44 -11.23 -38.67
N ALA A 70 -58.58 -10.64 -39.04
CA ALA A 70 -59.71 -11.41 -39.51
C ALA A 70 -59.29 -12.12 -40.80
N ASP A 71 -59.84 -13.32 -40.98
CA ASP A 71 -59.92 -14.09 -42.22
C ASP A 71 -59.65 -13.29 -43.49
N GLU A 72 -58.55 -13.61 -44.18
CA GLU A 72 -58.43 -13.60 -45.65
C GLU A 72 -57.00 -14.00 -46.04
N TYR A 73 -56.72 -15.31 -45.94
CA TYR A 73 -55.74 -15.99 -46.78
C TYR A 73 -56.27 -17.39 -47.11
N GLU A 74 -57.40 -17.41 -47.82
CA GLU A 74 -57.64 -18.48 -48.78
C GLU A 74 -56.84 -18.11 -50.05
N ASP A 75 -56.13 -19.10 -50.59
CA ASP A 75 -55.33 -19.11 -51.82
C ASP A 75 -53.83 -18.73 -51.69
N GLY A 76 -52.98 -19.73 -51.94
CA GLY A 76 -51.52 -19.60 -51.96
C GLY A 76 -50.82 -20.05 -50.68
N ALA A 77 -50.91 -21.34 -50.35
CA ALA A 77 -50.03 -21.97 -49.37
C ALA A 77 -48.56 -21.87 -49.83
N MET A 78 -47.91 -20.74 -49.53
CA MET A 78 -46.45 -20.69 -49.47
C MET A 78 -46.07 -21.69 -48.38
N ALA A 79 -45.43 -22.78 -48.79
CA ALA A 79 -44.99 -23.81 -47.85
C ALA A 79 -44.27 -23.13 -46.69
N ALA A 80 -44.41 -23.62 -45.46
CA ALA A 80 -43.63 -23.09 -44.34
C ALA A 80 -42.13 -23.03 -44.66
N ASP A 81 -41.67 -23.93 -45.54
CA ASP A 81 -40.34 -23.96 -46.14
C ASP A 81 -40.01 -22.73 -47.02
N ASP A 82 -40.97 -22.23 -47.78
CA ASP A 82 -40.85 -21.04 -48.63
C ASP A 82 -40.88 -19.75 -47.80
N LEU A 83 -41.70 -19.71 -46.74
CA LEU A 83 -41.71 -18.61 -45.77
C LEU A 83 -40.40 -18.52 -44.98
N VAL A 84 -39.85 -19.68 -44.57
CA VAL A 84 -38.51 -19.74 -43.97
C VAL A 84 -37.46 -19.32 -44.99
N SER A 85 -37.53 -19.77 -46.25
CA SER A 85 -36.58 -19.37 -47.29
C SER A 85 -36.59 -17.84 -47.55
N VAL A 86 -37.77 -17.23 -47.67
CA VAL A 86 -37.95 -15.79 -47.87
C VAL A 86 -37.50 -14.98 -46.65
N LEU A 87 -37.75 -15.47 -45.43
CA LEU A 87 -37.24 -14.85 -44.20
C LEU A 87 -35.71 -14.98 -44.10
N THR A 88 -35.15 -16.11 -44.51
CA THR A 88 -33.71 -16.36 -44.49
C THR A 88 -33.01 -15.50 -45.55
N ASP A 89 -33.57 -15.36 -46.75
CA ASP A 89 -33.06 -14.47 -47.80
C ASP A 89 -33.18 -13.00 -47.42
N ARG A 90 -34.27 -12.59 -46.77
CA ARG A 90 -34.38 -11.24 -46.18
C ARG A 90 -33.39 -11.02 -45.04
N LEU A 91 -33.15 -12.04 -44.22
CA LEU A 91 -32.17 -11.97 -43.15
C LEU A 91 -30.77 -11.86 -43.73
N ILE A 92 -30.38 -12.70 -44.69
CA ILE A 92 -29.07 -12.61 -45.38
C ILE A 92 -28.92 -11.27 -46.12
N GLY A 93 -29.99 -10.72 -46.70
CA GLY A 93 -29.96 -9.42 -47.37
C GLY A 93 -29.96 -8.20 -46.45
N ALA A 94 -30.42 -8.34 -45.19
CA ALA A 94 -30.44 -7.28 -44.19
C ALA A 94 -29.36 -7.44 -43.10
N PHE A 95 -28.71 -8.59 -43.04
CA PHE A 95 -27.66 -8.90 -42.08
C PHE A 95 -26.34 -8.36 -42.59
N ASP A 96 -26.01 -7.15 -42.15
CA ASP A 96 -24.65 -6.63 -42.25
C ASP A 96 -23.81 -7.26 -41.12
N PRO A 97 -22.80 -8.11 -41.41
CA PRO A 97 -21.98 -8.75 -40.39
C PRO A 97 -21.04 -7.74 -39.68
N ILE A 98 -20.78 -6.58 -40.30
CA ILE A 98 -19.86 -5.57 -39.80
C ILE A 98 -20.21 -5.02 -38.41
N PRO A 99 -21.48 -4.65 -38.09
CA PRO A 99 -21.86 -4.23 -36.74
C PRO A 99 -21.71 -5.32 -35.68
N LEU A 100 -21.95 -6.60 -36.02
CA LEU A 100 -21.75 -7.72 -35.11
C LEU A 100 -20.28 -7.86 -34.75
N ASP A 101 -19.40 -7.91 -35.76
CA ASP A 101 -17.96 -8.04 -35.57
C ASP A 101 -17.38 -6.87 -34.75
N ARG A 102 -17.85 -5.65 -35.02
CA ARG A 102 -17.49 -4.49 -34.20
C ARG A 102 -17.94 -4.65 -32.76
N SER A 103 -19.15 -5.15 -32.51
CA SER A 103 -19.66 -5.37 -31.16
C SER A 103 -18.85 -6.43 -30.40
N LEU A 104 -18.46 -7.52 -31.08
CA LEU A 104 -17.62 -8.57 -30.53
C LEU A 104 -16.21 -8.07 -30.23
N ALA A 105 -15.61 -7.29 -31.13
CA ALA A 105 -14.30 -6.68 -30.91
C ALA A 105 -14.33 -5.72 -29.70
N LEU A 106 -15.38 -4.88 -29.60
CA LEU A 106 -15.56 -3.98 -28.46
C LEU A 106 -15.77 -4.75 -27.15
N GLN A 107 -16.53 -5.82 -27.16
CA GLN A 107 -16.74 -6.67 -25.99
C GLN A 107 -15.46 -7.40 -25.57
N ALA A 108 -14.69 -7.93 -26.52
CA ALA A 108 -13.40 -8.56 -26.27
C ALA A 108 -12.38 -7.55 -25.71
N GLN A 109 -12.33 -6.34 -26.29
CA GLN A 109 -11.46 -5.27 -25.81
C GLN A 109 -11.85 -4.82 -24.39
N THR A 110 -13.14 -4.61 -24.16
CA THR A 110 -13.66 -4.16 -22.86
C THR A 110 -13.45 -5.23 -21.79
N SER A 111 -13.72 -6.49 -22.11
CA SER A 111 -13.46 -7.60 -21.18
C SER A 111 -11.97 -7.80 -20.90
N GLY A 112 -11.11 -7.63 -21.91
CA GLY A 112 -9.65 -7.64 -21.73
C GLY A 112 -9.17 -6.52 -20.79
N MET A 113 -9.68 -5.29 -21.00
CA MET A 113 -9.38 -4.15 -20.13
C MET A 113 -9.89 -4.36 -18.70
N LEU A 114 -11.12 -4.85 -18.55
CA LEU A 114 -11.71 -5.15 -17.26
C LEU A 114 -10.88 -6.21 -16.52
N ASN A 115 -10.53 -7.31 -17.19
CA ASN A 115 -9.71 -8.36 -16.60
C ASN A 115 -8.32 -7.85 -16.20
N ALA A 116 -7.69 -7.00 -17.01
CA ALA A 116 -6.42 -6.36 -16.67
C ALA A 116 -6.54 -5.51 -15.40
N LYS A 117 -7.62 -4.72 -15.28
CA LYS A 117 -7.90 -3.91 -14.09
C LYS A 117 -8.22 -4.75 -12.86
N THR A 118 -8.96 -5.85 -13.00
CA THR A 118 -9.19 -6.78 -11.89
C THR A 118 -7.88 -7.35 -11.36
N ARG A 119 -6.96 -7.74 -12.25
CA ARG A 119 -5.63 -8.23 -11.85
C ARG A 119 -4.80 -7.16 -11.13
N GLU A 120 -4.81 -5.93 -11.65
CA GLU A 120 -4.12 -4.79 -11.03
C GLU A 120 -4.66 -4.52 -9.61
N LEU A 121 -5.99 -4.52 -9.44
CA LEU A 121 -6.61 -4.32 -8.13
C LEU A 121 -6.26 -5.45 -7.14
N MET A 122 -6.24 -6.70 -7.59
CA MET A 122 -5.84 -7.83 -6.75
C MET A 122 -4.37 -7.72 -6.32
N GLU A 123 -3.48 -7.28 -7.21
CA GLU A 123 -2.07 -7.06 -6.90
C GLU A 123 -1.89 -5.91 -5.90
N LEU A 124 -2.57 -4.79 -6.11
CA LEU A 124 -2.54 -3.65 -5.19
C LEU A 124 -3.09 -4.03 -3.82
N GLN A 125 -4.16 -4.82 -3.76
CA GLN A 125 -4.72 -5.33 -2.51
C GLN A 125 -3.71 -6.23 -1.79
N ALA A 126 -3.06 -7.16 -2.51
CA ALA A 126 -2.05 -8.04 -1.93
C ALA A 126 -0.84 -7.24 -1.38
N LEU A 127 -0.39 -6.22 -2.11
CA LEU A 127 0.68 -5.33 -1.68
C LEU A 127 0.28 -4.54 -0.43
N ALA A 128 -0.93 -3.97 -0.40
CA ALA A 128 -1.44 -3.24 0.76
C ALA A 128 -1.53 -4.15 2.00
N GLN A 129 -2.03 -5.37 1.84
CA GLN A 129 -2.09 -6.37 2.92
C GLN A 129 -0.70 -6.75 3.43
N LYS A 130 0.27 -6.93 2.53
CA LYS A 130 1.65 -7.20 2.91
C LYS A 130 2.24 -6.06 3.74
N ARG A 131 2.12 -4.82 3.26
CA ARG A 131 2.62 -3.63 3.99
C ARG A 131 1.96 -3.48 5.35
N LEU A 132 0.64 -3.70 5.43
CA LEU A 132 -0.09 -3.66 6.69
C LEU A 132 0.33 -4.78 7.65
N GLY A 133 0.66 -5.97 7.13
CA GLY A 133 1.24 -7.06 7.92
C GLY A 133 2.61 -6.70 8.49
N GLU A 134 3.47 -6.06 7.70
CA GLU A 134 4.80 -5.59 8.12
C GLU A 134 4.71 -4.50 9.19
N THR A 135 3.85 -3.49 8.99
CA THR A 135 3.68 -2.42 9.98
C THR A 135 3.10 -2.92 11.29
N ARG A 136 2.18 -3.89 11.27
CA ARG A 136 1.67 -4.54 12.48
C ARG A 136 2.77 -5.25 13.27
N LYS A 137 3.66 -5.98 12.59
CA LYS A 137 4.80 -6.66 13.25
C LYS A 137 5.74 -5.63 13.90
N ASN A 138 6.14 -4.61 13.14
CA ASN A 138 7.02 -3.55 13.63
C ASN A 138 6.41 -2.79 14.82
N PHE A 139 5.09 -2.56 14.79
CA PHE A 139 4.38 -1.92 15.90
C PHE A 139 4.39 -2.78 17.18
N LEU A 140 4.14 -4.09 17.06
CA LEU A 140 4.19 -5.00 18.20
C LEU A 140 5.60 -5.10 18.80
N ASP A 141 6.62 -5.13 17.95
CA ASP A 141 8.01 -5.12 18.41
C ASP A 141 8.38 -3.80 19.07
N GLY A 142 7.97 -2.67 18.48
CA GLY A 142 8.10 -1.34 19.08
C GLY A 142 7.43 -1.23 20.45
N MET A 143 6.23 -1.81 20.62
CA MET A 143 5.55 -1.87 21.92
C MET A 143 6.34 -2.67 22.97
N ARG A 144 6.98 -3.78 22.58
CA ARG A 144 7.81 -4.58 23.50
C ARG A 144 9.06 -3.80 23.92
N ILE A 145 9.74 -3.20 22.95
CA ILE A 145 10.94 -2.38 23.19
C ILE A 145 10.59 -1.20 24.09
N ALA A 146 9.49 -0.48 23.83
CA ALA A 146 9.06 0.64 24.67
C ALA A 146 8.79 0.23 26.12
N LYS A 147 8.19 -0.95 26.35
CA LYS A 147 7.99 -1.50 27.70
C LYS A 147 9.32 -1.82 28.39
N GLN A 148 10.27 -2.39 27.66
CA GLN A 148 11.61 -2.67 28.18
C GLN A 148 12.34 -1.38 28.55
N VAL A 149 12.38 -0.41 27.63
CA VAL A 149 13.00 0.91 27.87
C VAL A 149 12.38 1.60 29.08
N LYS A 150 11.05 1.54 29.25
CA LYS A 150 10.38 2.07 30.44
C LYS A 150 10.92 1.40 31.72
N SER A 151 10.96 0.07 31.76
CA SER A 151 11.48 -0.68 32.91
C SER A 151 12.95 -0.36 33.19
N ASP A 152 13.76 -0.22 32.14
CA ASP A 152 15.17 0.12 32.25
C ASP A 152 15.37 1.54 32.79
N LEU A 153 14.57 2.51 32.32
CA LEU A 153 14.57 3.87 32.85
C LEU A 153 14.17 3.91 34.32
N GLU A 154 13.14 3.17 34.73
CA GLU A 154 12.75 3.06 36.14
C GLU A 154 13.88 2.43 36.99
N MET A 155 14.57 1.42 36.47
CA MET A 155 15.70 0.80 37.15
C MET A 155 16.89 1.77 37.27
N LEU A 156 17.21 2.49 36.21
CA LEU A 156 18.28 3.47 36.19
C LEU A 156 17.99 4.63 37.13
N GLN A 157 16.75 5.11 37.18
CA GLN A 157 16.32 6.12 38.14
C GLN A 157 16.58 5.64 39.57
N LYS A 158 16.05 4.47 39.94
CA LYS A 158 16.27 3.87 41.27
C LYS A 158 17.75 3.69 41.61
N LYS A 159 18.55 3.17 40.65
CA LYS A 159 19.99 3.00 40.84
C LYS A 159 20.70 4.32 41.06
N THR A 160 20.37 5.34 40.27
CA THR A 160 20.93 6.68 40.39
C THR A 160 20.57 7.30 41.74
N ASP A 161 19.32 7.17 42.20
CA ASP A 161 18.89 7.65 43.52
C ASP A 161 19.65 6.95 44.65
N THR A 162 19.83 5.63 44.57
CA THR A 162 20.62 4.89 45.59
C THR A 162 22.10 5.28 45.58
N LEU A 163 22.67 5.55 44.41
CA LEU A 163 24.07 5.98 44.29
C LEU A 163 24.24 7.41 44.84
N LYS A 164 23.29 8.30 44.52
CA LYS A 164 23.20 9.66 45.06
C LYS A 164 23.16 9.65 46.59
N ALA A 165 22.25 8.88 47.17
CA ALA A 165 22.13 8.75 48.64
C ALA A 165 23.42 8.19 49.28
N LYS A 166 24.08 7.22 48.64
CA LYS A 166 25.37 6.69 49.12
C LYS A 166 26.49 7.71 49.05
N ALA A 167 26.55 8.51 47.97
CA ALA A 167 27.54 9.56 47.80
C ALA A 167 27.35 10.67 48.85
N GLU A 168 26.10 11.09 49.09
CA GLU A 168 25.73 12.05 50.15
C GLU A 168 26.17 11.57 51.54
N GLN A 169 25.99 10.29 51.85
CA GLN A 169 26.36 9.73 53.16
C GLN A 169 27.87 9.56 53.33
N ARG A 170 28.60 9.14 52.29
CA ARG A 170 30.03 8.81 52.38
C ARG A 170 30.94 10.02 52.19
N TYR A 171 30.55 10.95 51.33
CA TYR A 171 31.38 12.08 50.91
C TYR A 171 30.57 13.39 50.88
N PRO A 172 30.06 13.87 52.04
CA PRO A 172 29.13 14.99 52.07
C PRO A 172 29.74 16.30 51.54
N VAL A 173 31.01 16.59 51.86
CA VAL A 173 31.69 17.83 51.45
C VAL A 173 31.94 17.86 49.93
N GLU A 174 32.53 16.79 49.40
CA GLU A 174 32.83 16.67 47.96
C GLU A 174 31.54 16.64 47.13
N TYR A 175 30.51 15.96 47.64
CA TYR A 175 29.20 15.91 47.00
C TYR A 175 28.55 17.29 46.89
N ASN A 176 28.56 18.07 47.98
CA ASN A 176 28.01 19.44 47.96
C ASN A 176 28.79 20.34 47.00
N MET A 177 30.13 20.28 47.00
CA MET A 177 30.97 21.02 46.06
C MET A 177 30.68 20.64 44.60
N ALA A 178 30.48 19.35 44.32
CA ALA A 178 30.13 18.88 42.98
C ALA A 178 28.72 19.33 42.56
N ARG A 179 27.76 19.31 43.49
CA ARG A 179 26.37 19.75 43.25
C ARG A 179 26.28 21.24 42.97
N GLU A 180 27.06 22.07 43.64
CA GLU A 180 27.16 23.51 43.35
C GLU A 180 27.76 23.77 41.96
N ARG A 181 28.73 22.94 41.54
CA ARG A 181 29.37 23.06 40.23
C ARG A 181 28.51 22.55 39.08
N PHE A 182 27.66 21.56 39.35
CA PHE A 182 26.76 20.92 38.37
C PHE A 182 25.33 20.89 38.92
N PRO A 183 24.61 22.02 38.86
CA PRO A 183 23.21 22.07 39.27
C PRO A 183 22.35 21.13 38.41
N GLY A 184 21.36 20.50 39.04
CA GLY A 184 20.47 19.55 38.38
C GLY A 184 19.51 20.25 37.41
N PRO A 185 18.85 19.50 36.50
CA PRO A 185 17.87 20.05 35.57
C PRO A 185 16.74 20.87 36.23
N ALA A 186 16.42 20.60 37.49
CA ALA A 186 15.41 21.32 38.28
C ALA A 186 15.93 22.63 38.91
N ASP A 187 17.25 22.82 38.96
CA ASP A 187 17.91 23.98 39.55
C ASP A 187 18.20 25.06 38.47
N TYR A 188 17.94 24.77 37.20
CA TYR A 188 17.87 25.78 36.15
C TYR A 188 16.48 26.44 36.22
N GLU A 189 16.36 27.48 37.04
CA GLU A 189 15.22 28.40 36.95
C GLU A 189 15.20 29.05 35.56
N TYR A 190 14.04 29.02 34.89
CA TYR A 190 13.76 29.80 33.67
C TYR A 190 13.32 31.22 34.04
#